data_AF-A0A1Q3RHC9-F1
#
_entry.id   AF-A0A1Q3RHC9-F1
#
_cell.length_a   1.000
_cell.length_b   1.000
_cell.length_c   1.000
_cell.angle_alpha   90.00
_cell.angle_beta   90.00
_cell.angle_gamma   90.00
#
_symmetry.space_group_name_H-M   'P 1'
#
loop_
_entity.id
_entity.type
_entity.pdbx_description
1 polymer ?
#
loop_
_entity_poly.entity_id
_entity_poly.type
_entity_poly.pdbx_seq_one_letter_code
_entity_poly.pdbx_strand_id
1 'polypeptide(L)'
;MNDLIKSIFDQMEFSIILFPENKKVTIKHYEKLKELIQKEVDFWNPYNQGHLNTIRNHFLSIRGIFSNIEGNLENENYIRSYLNQIKSELTVLAYPKVFSNTACAKFLVKLYEESYDSASRAVEYLFDLGFNSLSNRRNYIGVQKAYEFDNAKTNYFLDAESIKRENLLKEFDEEYSQLINKYQDTNIKINLETQNFKDEIKDWTENQKNSLDDFFKVKKEEMEKLEVLYREKLRFESPAEYWNNLSVEYEKKGKSWKNFTLLLSFLFIILLSGILLRMPKDVFSNDIFDFNNLKITISFAFVVSVGIFLIRLFVKLTLSNYHLSTDAKERYQLTHVYLSLIKENAITDNERALVIQSIFSRSETGLIKGDSTPAFPESVVSGIISNLKK
;
A
#
# COMPACT_ATOMS: atom_id res chain seq x y z
N MET A 1 -35.78 16.42 -29.11
CA MET A 1 -36.90 16.42 -30.09
C MET A 1 -37.32 14.99 -30.44
N ASN A 2 -36.39 14.12 -30.86
CA ASN A 2 -36.63 12.66 -30.95
C ASN A 2 -36.92 11.98 -29.60
N ASP A 3 -36.49 12.56 -28.47
CA ASP A 3 -36.62 11.91 -27.16
C ASP A 3 -38.06 11.91 -26.61
N LEU A 4 -38.85 12.94 -26.93
CA LEU A 4 -40.26 13.01 -26.54
C LEU A 4 -41.09 11.94 -27.26
N ILE A 5 -40.88 11.77 -28.56
CA ILE A 5 -41.54 10.73 -29.36
C ILE A 5 -41.16 9.33 -28.86
N LYS A 6 -39.87 9.10 -28.62
CA LYS A 6 -39.36 7.83 -28.08
C LYS A 6 -39.99 7.51 -26.72
N SER A 7 -40.01 8.49 -25.82
CA SER A 7 -40.61 8.33 -24.49
C SER A 7 -42.09 7.95 -24.55
N ILE A 8 -42.88 8.61 -25.41
CA ILE A 8 -44.31 8.29 -25.59
C ILE A 8 -44.48 6.92 -26.25
N PHE A 9 -43.67 6.60 -27.26
CA PHE A 9 -43.72 5.33 -27.98
C PHE A 9 -43.39 4.14 -27.07
N ASP A 10 -42.37 4.27 -26.21
CA ASP A 10 -41.94 3.23 -25.28
C ASP A 10 -43.01 2.92 -24.20
N GLN A 11 -43.87 3.88 -23.89
CA GLN A 11 -45.04 3.69 -23.02
C GLN A 11 -46.20 2.96 -23.72
N MET A 12 -46.15 2.79 -25.04
CA MET A 12 -47.21 2.16 -25.82
C MET A 12 -46.80 0.75 -26.23
N GLU A 13 -47.62 -0.27 -25.92
CA GLU A 13 -47.41 -1.60 -26.50
C GLU A 13 -47.76 -1.55 -28.00
N PHE A 14 -46.73 -1.48 -28.86
CA PHE A 14 -46.89 -1.45 -30.30
C PHE A 14 -46.72 -2.85 -30.89
N SER A 15 -47.82 -3.59 -30.99
CA SER A 15 -47.86 -4.89 -31.65
C SER A 15 -48.77 -4.86 -32.88
N ILE A 16 -48.22 -5.33 -34.00
CA ILE A 16 -48.91 -5.45 -35.29
C ILE A 16 -49.09 -6.92 -35.61
N ILE A 17 -50.17 -7.24 -36.31
CA ILE A 17 -50.39 -8.58 -36.87
C ILE A 17 -50.00 -8.49 -38.34
N LEU A 18 -49.00 -9.27 -38.74
CA LEU A 18 -48.63 -9.42 -40.15
C LEU A 18 -49.64 -10.35 -40.81
N PHE A 19 -50.40 -9.82 -41.76
CA PHE A 19 -51.31 -10.58 -42.58
C PHE A 19 -50.64 -10.95 -43.91
N PRO A 20 -50.98 -12.11 -44.50
CA PRO A 20 -51.96 -13.11 -44.04
C PRO A 20 -51.39 -14.20 -43.10
N GLU A 21 -50.20 -14.02 -42.53
CA GLU A 21 -49.53 -15.03 -41.67
C GLU A 21 -50.02 -15.03 -40.21
N ASN A 22 -50.90 -14.10 -39.82
CA ASN A 22 -51.37 -13.88 -38.44
C ASN A 22 -50.25 -13.79 -37.39
N LYS A 23 -49.05 -13.34 -37.81
CA LYS A 23 -47.88 -13.28 -36.94
C LYS A 23 -47.89 -11.97 -36.16
N LYS A 24 -47.98 -12.05 -34.83
CA LYS A 24 -47.81 -10.88 -33.94
C LYS A 24 -46.34 -10.46 -33.95
N VAL A 25 -46.05 -9.24 -34.36
CA VAL A 25 -44.73 -8.62 -34.31
C VAL A 25 -44.80 -7.41 -33.39
N THR A 26 -43.98 -7.43 -32.34
CA THR A 26 -43.84 -6.30 -31.40
C THR A 26 -42.70 -5.40 -31.85
N ILE A 27 -43.00 -4.13 -32.08
CA ILE A 27 -42.02 -3.14 -32.51
C ILE A 27 -41.63 -2.30 -31.30
N LYS A 28 -40.36 -2.44 -30.87
CA LYS A 28 -39.85 -1.82 -29.65
C LYS A 28 -39.28 -0.41 -29.85
N HIS A 29 -39.12 0.05 -31.08
CA HIS A 29 -38.49 1.35 -31.37
C HIS A 29 -39.22 2.09 -32.48
N TYR A 30 -39.51 3.37 -32.26
CA TYR A 30 -40.17 4.26 -33.22
C TYR A 30 -39.46 4.30 -34.58
N GLU A 31 -38.12 4.41 -34.58
CA GLU A 31 -37.33 4.46 -35.83
C GLU A 31 -37.48 3.19 -36.66
N LYS A 32 -37.56 2.02 -36.00
CA LYS A 32 -37.79 0.74 -36.70
C LYS A 32 -39.18 0.68 -37.31
N LEU A 33 -40.19 1.28 -36.67
CA LEU A 33 -41.53 1.38 -37.24
C LEU A 33 -41.52 2.29 -38.49
N LYS A 34 -40.86 3.45 -38.40
CA LYS A 34 -40.73 4.40 -39.50
C LYS A 34 -40.01 3.79 -40.70
N GLU A 35 -38.88 3.12 -40.46
CA GLU A 35 -38.10 2.41 -41.49
C GLU A 35 -38.94 1.31 -42.17
N LEU A 36 -39.69 0.54 -41.37
CA LEU A 36 -40.58 -0.49 -41.89
C LEU A 36 -41.62 0.10 -42.85
N ILE A 37 -42.33 1.16 -42.44
CA ILE A 37 -43.35 1.80 -43.28
C ILE A 37 -42.74 2.43 -44.54
N GLN A 38 -41.58 3.06 -44.42
CA GLN A 38 -40.90 3.63 -45.58
C GLN A 38 -40.54 2.55 -46.62
N LYS A 39 -40.02 1.42 -46.16
CA LYS A 39 -39.74 0.25 -47.02
C LYS A 39 -41.00 -0.26 -47.73
N GLU A 40 -42.13 -0.33 -47.03
CA GLU A 40 -43.40 -0.74 -47.63
C GLU A 40 -43.89 0.26 -48.68
N VAL A 41 -43.78 1.56 -48.41
CA VAL A 41 -44.09 2.61 -49.39
C VAL A 41 -43.24 2.44 -50.64
N ASP A 42 -41.93 2.28 -50.51
CA ASP A 42 -41.01 2.15 -51.64
C ASP A 42 -41.30 0.89 -52.46
N PHE A 43 -41.61 -0.21 -51.79
CA PHE A 43 -41.98 -1.47 -52.43
C PHE A 43 -43.29 -1.35 -53.22
N TRP A 44 -44.34 -0.77 -52.63
CA TRP A 44 -45.66 -0.69 -53.26
C TRP A 44 -45.81 0.46 -54.26
N ASN A 45 -44.88 1.42 -54.27
CA ASN A 45 -44.97 2.64 -55.07
C ASN A 45 -45.23 2.42 -56.58
N PRO A 46 -44.65 1.40 -57.25
CA PRO A 46 -44.89 1.16 -58.68
C PRO A 46 -46.33 0.70 -59.03
N TYR A 47 -47.09 0.18 -58.07
CA TYR A 47 -48.37 -0.51 -58.31
C TYR A 47 -49.55 0.42 -58.05
N ASN A 48 -49.93 1.21 -59.05
CA ASN A 48 -50.93 2.29 -58.94
C ASN A 48 -52.31 1.95 -59.51
N GLN A 49 -52.58 0.69 -59.86
CA GLN A 49 -53.89 0.22 -60.37
C GLN A 49 -54.48 -0.89 -59.51
N GLY A 50 -55.80 -1.09 -59.62
CA GLY A 50 -56.51 -2.17 -58.95
C GLY A 50 -56.36 -2.17 -57.42
N HIS A 51 -56.51 -3.34 -56.79
CA HIS A 51 -56.38 -3.47 -55.34
C HIS A 51 -54.96 -3.28 -54.81
N LEU A 52 -53.93 -3.42 -55.64
CA LEU A 52 -52.56 -3.10 -55.22
C LEU A 52 -52.38 -1.59 -55.02
N ASN A 53 -53.11 -0.75 -55.77
CA ASN A 53 -53.17 0.69 -55.48
C ASN A 53 -53.78 0.96 -54.09
N THR A 54 -54.75 0.16 -53.67
CA THR A 54 -55.32 0.25 -52.32
C THR A 54 -54.28 -0.06 -51.25
N ILE A 55 -53.46 -1.10 -51.46
CA ILE A 55 -52.32 -1.45 -50.57
C ILE A 55 -51.30 -0.30 -50.54
N ARG A 56 -50.93 0.21 -51.72
CA ARG A 56 -50.04 1.37 -51.86
C ARG A 56 -50.56 2.59 -51.11
N ASN A 57 -51.82 2.95 -51.31
CA ASN A 57 -52.44 4.12 -50.68
C ASN A 57 -52.54 3.97 -49.16
N HIS A 58 -52.71 2.75 -48.66
CA HIS A 58 -52.68 2.48 -47.23
C HIS A 58 -51.32 2.85 -46.61
N PHE A 59 -50.21 2.35 -47.17
CA PHE A 59 -48.88 2.70 -46.65
C PHE A 59 -48.52 4.17 -46.87
N LEU A 60 -48.98 4.79 -47.97
CA LEU A 60 -48.83 6.23 -48.19
C LEU A 60 -49.58 7.07 -47.15
N SER A 61 -50.77 6.64 -46.72
CA SER A 61 -51.54 7.27 -45.62
C SER A 61 -50.74 7.25 -44.32
N ILE A 62 -50.22 6.08 -43.95
CA ILE A 62 -49.43 5.92 -42.72
C ILE A 62 -48.18 6.81 -42.77
N ARG A 63 -47.47 6.85 -43.90
CA ARG A 63 -46.32 7.76 -44.10
C ARG A 63 -46.73 9.24 -43.92
N GLY A 64 -47.90 9.63 -44.40
CA GLY A 64 -48.44 10.98 -44.18
C GLY A 64 -48.62 11.32 -42.70
N ILE A 65 -49.02 10.35 -41.87
CA ILE A 65 -49.13 10.55 -40.41
C ILE A 65 -47.76 10.76 -39.77
N PHE A 66 -46.72 10.04 -40.22
CA PHE A 66 -45.34 10.29 -39.77
C PHE A 66 -44.90 11.73 -40.06
N SER A 67 -45.20 12.25 -41.26
CA SER A 67 -44.90 13.66 -41.60
C SER A 67 -45.66 14.65 -40.71
N ASN A 68 -46.88 14.33 -40.27
CA ASN A 68 -47.64 15.16 -39.33
C ASN A 68 -47.05 15.17 -37.92
N ILE A 69 -46.47 14.05 -37.47
CA ILE A 69 -45.72 13.97 -36.19
C ILE A 69 -44.48 14.88 -36.25
N GLU A 70 -43.74 14.83 -37.37
CA GLU A 70 -42.55 15.65 -37.59
C GLU A 70 -42.86 17.15 -37.66
N GLY A 71 -44.07 17.54 -38.05
CA GLY A 71 -44.53 18.93 -38.03
C GLY A 71 -45.00 19.44 -36.66
N ASN A 72 -45.22 18.57 -35.67
CA ASN A 72 -45.86 18.89 -34.38
C ASN A 72 -45.05 18.40 -33.16
N LEU A 73 -43.74 18.66 -33.15
CA LEU A 73 -42.77 18.05 -32.24
C LEU A 73 -42.81 18.56 -30.78
N GLU A 74 -43.60 19.60 -30.50
CA GLU A 74 -43.67 20.25 -29.18
C GLU A 74 -44.92 19.89 -28.36
N ASN A 75 -45.91 19.21 -28.96
CA ASN A 75 -47.19 18.91 -28.30
C ASN A 75 -47.40 17.41 -28.09
N GLU A 76 -47.28 16.95 -26.84
CA GLU A 76 -47.44 15.55 -26.45
C GLU A 76 -48.80 14.96 -26.87
N ASN A 77 -49.88 15.73 -26.74
CA ASN A 77 -51.23 15.25 -27.06
C ASN A 77 -51.38 14.96 -28.56
N TYR A 78 -50.78 15.80 -29.41
CA TYR A 78 -50.77 15.56 -30.86
C TYR A 78 -49.93 14.34 -31.22
N ILE A 79 -48.73 14.21 -30.66
CA ILE A 79 -47.85 13.04 -30.90
C ILE A 79 -48.58 11.74 -30.50
N ARG A 80 -49.20 11.71 -29.33
CA ARG A 80 -49.97 10.54 -28.85
C ARG A 80 -51.17 10.24 -29.74
N SER A 81 -51.90 11.25 -30.21
CA SER A 81 -53.02 11.08 -31.14
C SER A 81 -52.57 10.46 -32.47
N TYR A 82 -51.47 10.96 -33.05
CA TYR A 82 -50.93 10.43 -34.30
C TYR A 82 -50.37 9.01 -34.15
N LEU A 83 -49.70 8.69 -33.04
CA LEU A 83 -49.25 7.33 -32.76
C LEU A 83 -50.41 6.35 -32.58
N ASN A 84 -51.51 6.78 -31.94
CA ASN A 84 -52.74 6.00 -31.86
C ASN A 84 -53.38 5.81 -33.24
N GLN A 85 -53.34 6.83 -34.11
CA GLN A 85 -53.82 6.72 -35.48
C GLN A 85 -53.00 5.70 -36.29
N ILE A 86 -51.67 5.76 -36.22
CA ILE A 86 -50.79 4.77 -36.87
C ILE A 86 -51.06 3.37 -36.34
N LYS A 87 -51.21 3.22 -35.02
CA LYS A 87 -51.55 1.94 -34.40
C LYS A 87 -52.89 1.43 -34.93
N SER A 88 -53.92 2.28 -34.97
CA SER A 88 -55.24 1.94 -35.52
C SER A 88 -55.17 1.54 -36.99
N GLU A 89 -54.46 2.30 -37.82
CA GLU A 89 -54.29 1.96 -39.24
C GLU A 89 -53.55 0.64 -39.41
N LEU A 90 -52.62 0.29 -38.52
CA LEU A 90 -51.90 -1.00 -38.56
C LEU A 90 -52.66 -2.15 -37.89
N THR A 91 -53.64 -1.90 -37.01
CA THR A 91 -54.41 -2.96 -36.33
C THR A 91 -55.81 -3.23 -36.89
N VAL A 92 -56.52 -2.23 -37.42
CA VAL A 92 -57.90 -2.39 -37.92
C VAL A 92 -57.95 -3.28 -39.17
N LEU A 93 -58.82 -4.29 -39.20
CA LEU A 93 -59.08 -5.15 -40.36
C LEU A 93 -59.87 -4.40 -41.45
N ALA A 94 -59.27 -3.35 -42.01
CA ALA A 94 -59.82 -2.62 -43.14
C ALA A 94 -58.72 -2.58 -44.21
N TYR A 95 -58.98 -3.29 -45.31
CA TYR A 95 -58.14 -3.36 -46.52
C TYR A 95 -56.86 -4.22 -46.37
N PRO A 96 -56.37 -4.83 -47.47
CA PRO A 96 -55.38 -5.90 -47.39
C PRO A 96 -54.01 -5.33 -46.99
N LYS A 97 -53.62 -5.57 -45.73
CA LYS A 97 -52.32 -5.17 -45.17
C LYS A 97 -51.25 -6.18 -45.54
N VAL A 98 -50.78 -6.10 -46.78
CA VAL A 98 -49.79 -7.04 -47.30
C VAL A 98 -48.40 -6.42 -47.17
N PHE A 99 -47.58 -6.97 -46.28
CA PHE A 99 -46.20 -6.51 -46.12
C PHE A 99 -45.30 -7.13 -47.20
N SER A 100 -44.37 -6.35 -47.74
CA SER A 100 -43.46 -6.66 -48.86
C SER A 100 -42.64 -7.93 -48.66
N ASN A 101 -42.35 -8.28 -47.41
CA ASN A 101 -41.56 -9.46 -47.05
C ASN A 101 -42.37 -10.78 -47.08
N THR A 102 -43.70 -10.69 -47.22
CA THR A 102 -44.58 -11.86 -47.24
C THR A 102 -44.54 -12.58 -48.58
N ALA A 103 -44.79 -13.89 -48.58
CA ALA A 103 -44.96 -14.65 -49.81
C ALA A 103 -46.16 -14.13 -50.62
N CYS A 104 -47.20 -13.65 -49.92
CA CYS A 104 -48.39 -13.05 -50.49
C CYS A 104 -48.05 -11.79 -51.31
N ALA A 105 -47.24 -10.86 -50.78
CA ALA A 105 -46.82 -9.67 -51.50
C ALA A 105 -46.10 -10.01 -52.82
N LYS A 106 -45.13 -10.93 -52.77
CA LYS A 106 -44.36 -11.35 -53.96
C LYS A 106 -45.26 -12.01 -55.00
N PHE A 107 -46.20 -12.84 -54.55
CA PHE A 107 -47.19 -13.48 -55.42
C PHE A 107 -48.09 -12.44 -56.10
N LEU A 108 -48.64 -11.50 -55.34
CA LEU A 108 -49.51 -10.44 -55.86
C LEU A 108 -48.79 -9.52 -56.85
N VAL A 109 -47.53 -9.16 -56.57
CA VAL A 109 -46.68 -8.38 -57.49
C VAL A 109 -46.45 -9.13 -58.79
N LYS A 110 -46.05 -10.40 -58.74
CA LYS A 110 -45.84 -11.21 -59.94
C LYS A 110 -47.12 -11.31 -60.79
N LEU A 111 -48.27 -11.44 -60.13
CA LEU A 111 -49.56 -11.50 -60.81
C LEU A 111 -49.96 -10.14 -61.40
N TYR A 112 -49.56 -9.04 -60.77
CA TYR A 112 -49.81 -7.68 -61.26
C TYR A 112 -48.98 -7.37 -62.51
N GLU A 113 -47.73 -7.82 -62.54
CA GLU A 113 -46.86 -7.73 -63.73
C GLU A 113 -47.49 -8.41 -64.96
N GLU A 114 -48.25 -9.49 -64.74
CA GLU A 114 -49.03 -10.13 -65.82
C GLU A 114 -50.32 -9.37 -66.13
N SER A 115 -51.07 -8.94 -65.11
CA SER A 115 -52.37 -8.27 -65.24
C SER A 115 -52.84 -7.71 -63.88
N TYR A 116 -53.02 -6.38 -63.80
CA TYR A 116 -53.54 -5.75 -62.57
C TYR A 116 -54.95 -6.23 -62.19
N ASP A 117 -55.79 -6.61 -63.18
CA ASP A 117 -57.12 -7.19 -62.95
C ASP A 117 -57.02 -8.55 -62.25
N SER A 118 -56.05 -9.36 -62.67
CA SER A 118 -55.82 -10.69 -62.10
C SER A 118 -55.29 -10.59 -60.68
N ALA A 119 -54.35 -9.67 -60.44
CA ALA A 119 -53.86 -9.38 -59.09
C ALA A 119 -54.97 -8.88 -58.17
N SER A 120 -55.88 -8.06 -58.68
CA SER A 120 -57.02 -7.56 -57.92
C SER A 120 -57.97 -8.70 -57.50
N ARG A 121 -58.30 -9.63 -58.40
CA ARG A 121 -59.13 -10.79 -58.04
C ARG A 121 -58.44 -11.74 -57.07
N ALA A 122 -57.12 -11.87 -57.16
CA ALA A 122 -56.36 -12.65 -56.19
C ALA A 122 -56.42 -12.03 -54.78
N VAL A 123 -56.34 -10.70 -54.68
CA VAL A 123 -56.56 -9.99 -53.41
C VAL A 123 -57.97 -10.24 -52.88
N GLU A 124 -59.00 -10.13 -53.72
CA GLU A 124 -60.39 -10.37 -53.30
C GLU A 124 -60.59 -11.79 -52.74
N TYR A 125 -59.97 -12.80 -53.36
CA TYR A 125 -60.00 -14.18 -52.88
C TYR A 125 -59.26 -14.35 -51.55
N LEU A 126 -58.01 -13.87 -51.45
CA LEU A 126 -57.15 -14.10 -50.28
C LEU A 126 -57.62 -13.37 -49.02
N PHE A 127 -58.39 -12.29 -49.18
CA PHE A 127 -58.85 -11.43 -48.08
C PHE A 127 -60.36 -11.43 -47.89
N ASP A 128 -61.09 -12.32 -48.57
CA ASP A 128 -62.55 -12.46 -48.49
C ASP A 128 -63.32 -11.13 -48.69
N LEU A 129 -62.90 -10.34 -49.68
CA LEU A 129 -63.44 -8.99 -49.93
C LEU A 129 -64.71 -8.99 -50.81
N GLY A 130 -65.21 -10.17 -51.18
CA GLY A 130 -66.31 -10.35 -52.13
C GLY A 130 -65.92 -10.08 -53.60
N PHE A 131 -66.59 -10.75 -54.54
CA PHE A 131 -66.34 -10.60 -55.97
C PHE A 131 -67.44 -9.77 -56.65
N ASN A 132 -67.05 -8.69 -57.34
CA ASN A 132 -68.02 -7.87 -58.09
C ASN A 132 -68.38 -8.47 -59.47
N SER A 133 -67.45 -9.18 -60.13
CA SER A 133 -67.70 -9.91 -61.39
C SER A 133 -66.50 -10.78 -61.80
N LEU A 134 -66.78 -12.03 -62.22
CA LEU A 134 -65.81 -12.98 -62.80
C LEU A 134 -65.95 -13.12 -64.32
N SER A 135 -66.64 -12.20 -64.99
CA SER A 135 -66.98 -12.32 -66.43
C SER A 135 -65.80 -12.28 -67.40
N ASN A 136 -64.60 -11.90 -66.95
CA ASN A 136 -63.39 -11.85 -67.77
C ASN A 136 -62.44 -13.02 -67.42
N ARG A 137 -61.86 -13.67 -68.42
CA ARG A 137 -60.83 -14.72 -68.27
C ARG A 137 -59.70 -14.31 -67.31
N ARG A 138 -59.25 -13.05 -67.37
CA ARG A 138 -58.20 -12.53 -66.47
C ARG A 138 -58.62 -12.57 -65.00
N ASN A 139 -59.91 -12.36 -64.73
CA ASN A 139 -60.45 -12.38 -63.39
C ASN A 139 -60.45 -13.80 -62.82
N TYR A 140 -60.90 -14.77 -63.62
CA TYR A 140 -60.86 -16.19 -63.27
C TYR A 140 -59.43 -16.69 -62.98
N ILE A 141 -58.46 -16.33 -63.85
CA ILE A 141 -57.05 -16.69 -63.65
C ILE A 141 -56.51 -16.15 -62.31
N GLY A 142 -56.91 -14.94 -61.93
CA GLY A 142 -56.52 -14.34 -60.65
C GLY A 142 -57.00 -15.16 -59.44
N VAL A 143 -58.28 -15.57 -59.44
CA VAL A 143 -58.86 -16.40 -58.37
C VAL A 143 -58.22 -17.79 -58.35
N GLN A 144 -58.05 -18.43 -59.50
CA GLN A 144 -57.43 -19.76 -59.57
C GLN A 144 -56.00 -19.76 -59.03
N LYS A 145 -55.17 -18.80 -59.44
CA LYS A 145 -53.79 -18.68 -58.95
C LYS A 145 -53.75 -18.38 -57.46
N ALA A 146 -54.72 -17.63 -56.93
CA ALA A 146 -54.83 -17.36 -55.50
C ALA A 146 -55.21 -18.62 -54.69
N TYR A 147 -56.13 -19.43 -55.21
CA TYR A 147 -56.48 -20.74 -54.64
C TYR A 147 -55.29 -21.71 -54.61
N GLU A 148 -54.52 -21.77 -55.70
CA GLU A 148 -53.30 -22.58 -55.78
C GLU A 148 -52.23 -22.10 -54.79
N PHE A 149 -52.05 -20.78 -54.68
CA PHE A 149 -51.13 -20.17 -53.71
C PHE A 149 -51.52 -20.50 -52.26
N ASP A 150 -52.80 -20.40 -51.92
CA ASP A 150 -53.30 -20.69 -50.56
C ASP A 150 -53.14 -22.18 -50.19
N ASN A 151 -53.36 -23.09 -51.13
CA ASN A 151 -53.10 -24.52 -50.94
C ASN A 151 -51.60 -24.85 -50.84
N ALA A 152 -50.74 -24.20 -51.65
CA ALA A 152 -49.30 -24.40 -51.61
C ALA A 152 -48.67 -23.88 -50.31
N LYS A 153 -49.24 -22.81 -49.73
CA LYS A 153 -48.84 -22.24 -48.44
C LYS A 153 -48.89 -23.28 -47.31
N THR A 154 -49.89 -24.15 -47.30
CA THR A 154 -50.02 -25.25 -46.32
C THR A 154 -48.86 -26.24 -46.35
N ASN A 155 -48.36 -26.60 -47.54
CA ASN A 155 -47.23 -27.53 -47.69
C ASN A 155 -45.88 -26.84 -47.47
N TYR A 156 -45.71 -25.59 -47.94
CA TYR A 156 -44.50 -24.80 -47.72
C TYR A 156 -44.26 -24.51 -46.23
N PHE A 157 -45.32 -24.31 -45.43
CA PHE A 157 -45.15 -24.10 -43.99
C PHE A 157 -44.59 -25.32 -43.27
N LEU A 158 -44.99 -26.54 -43.66
CA LEU A 158 -44.48 -27.78 -43.05
C LEU A 158 -42.99 -27.99 -43.33
N ASP A 159 -42.55 -27.73 -44.57
CA ASP A 159 -41.13 -27.82 -44.97
C ASP A 159 -40.28 -26.67 -44.43
N ALA A 160 -40.81 -25.44 -44.41
CA ALA A 160 -40.12 -24.31 -43.80
C ALA A 160 -39.94 -24.48 -42.29
N GLU A 161 -40.91 -25.10 -41.61
CA GLU A 161 -40.83 -25.37 -40.17
C GLU A 161 -39.84 -26.50 -39.85
N SER A 162 -39.70 -27.51 -40.71
CA SER A 162 -38.70 -28.58 -40.53
C SER A 162 -37.27 -28.07 -40.73
N ILE A 163 -37.01 -27.30 -41.79
CA ILE A 163 -35.70 -26.67 -42.06
C ILE A 163 -35.33 -25.69 -40.95
N LYS A 164 -36.31 -24.89 -40.48
CA LYS A 164 -36.08 -23.95 -39.38
C LYS A 164 -35.72 -24.67 -38.08
N ARG A 165 -36.33 -25.81 -37.80
CA ARG A 165 -36.03 -26.64 -36.63
C ARG A 165 -34.64 -27.23 -36.71
N GLU A 166 -34.22 -27.73 -37.87
CA GLU A 166 -32.88 -28.26 -38.08
C GLU A 166 -31.81 -27.17 -37.91
N ASN A 167 -32.04 -25.98 -38.48
CA ASN A 167 -31.12 -24.85 -38.30
C ASN A 167 -31.05 -24.41 -36.83
N LEU A 168 -32.18 -24.34 -36.12
CA LEU A 168 -32.20 -24.05 -34.68
C LEU A 168 -31.42 -25.09 -33.86
N LEU A 169 -31.48 -26.37 -34.23
CA LEU A 169 -30.71 -27.42 -33.56
C LEU A 169 -29.22 -27.28 -33.81
N LYS A 170 -28.81 -26.93 -35.04
CA LYS A 170 -27.39 -26.64 -35.36
C LYS A 170 -26.88 -25.41 -34.62
N GLU A 171 -27.65 -24.32 -34.62
CA GLU A 171 -27.32 -23.11 -33.86
C GLU A 171 -27.19 -23.42 -32.36
N PHE A 172 -28.11 -24.23 -31.82
CA PHE A 172 -28.04 -24.65 -30.42
C PHE A 172 -26.82 -25.52 -30.12
N ASP A 173 -26.48 -26.49 -30.98
CA ASP A 173 -25.29 -27.34 -30.81
C ASP A 173 -23.99 -26.54 -30.89
N GLU A 174 -23.92 -25.56 -31.79
CA GLU A 174 -22.78 -24.64 -31.91
C GLU A 174 -22.65 -23.77 -30.67
N GLU A 175 -23.74 -23.13 -30.20
CA GLU A 175 -23.75 -22.34 -28.97
C GLU A 175 -23.39 -23.17 -27.74
N TYR A 176 -23.93 -24.38 -27.64
CA TYR A 176 -23.68 -25.30 -26.52
C TYR A 176 -22.22 -25.76 -26.50
N SER A 177 -21.65 -26.07 -27.67
CA SER A 177 -20.24 -26.43 -27.80
C SER A 177 -19.31 -25.28 -27.43
N GLN A 178 -19.64 -24.05 -27.88
CA GLN A 178 -18.89 -22.85 -27.49
C GLN A 178 -18.95 -22.61 -25.99
N LEU A 179 -20.12 -22.82 -25.36
CA LEU A 179 -20.29 -22.67 -23.93
C LEU A 179 -19.45 -23.69 -23.14
N ILE A 180 -19.43 -24.96 -23.58
CA ILE A 180 -18.59 -26.01 -22.97
C ILE A 180 -17.11 -25.65 -23.06
N ASN A 181 -16.64 -25.26 -24.25
CA ASN A 181 -15.24 -24.90 -24.45
C ASN A 181 -14.85 -23.71 -23.56
N LYS A 182 -15.68 -22.67 -23.51
CA LYS A 182 -15.47 -21.52 -22.64
C LYS A 182 -15.42 -21.92 -21.16
N TYR A 183 -16.30 -22.82 -20.72
CA TYR A 183 -16.30 -23.33 -19.35
C TYR A 183 -15.02 -24.12 -19.04
N GLN A 184 -14.56 -24.98 -19.96
CA GLN A 184 -13.33 -25.75 -19.80
C GLN A 184 -12.10 -24.84 -19.75
N ASP A 185 -11.98 -23.89 -20.68
CA ASP A 185 -10.88 -22.92 -20.73
C ASP A 185 -10.83 -22.07 -19.45
N THR A 186 -12.00 -21.64 -18.98
CA THR A 186 -12.13 -20.86 -17.74
C THR A 186 -11.67 -21.69 -16.54
N ASN A 187 -12.06 -22.97 -16.45
CA ASN A 187 -11.62 -23.85 -15.36
C ASN A 187 -10.12 -24.14 -15.39
N ILE A 188 -9.55 -24.35 -16.58
CA ILE A 188 -8.09 -24.52 -16.75
C ILE A 188 -7.38 -23.26 -16.25
N LYS A 189 -7.85 -22.08 -16.65
CA LYS A 189 -7.28 -20.80 -16.23
C LYS A 189 -7.39 -20.59 -14.73
N ILE A 190 -8.57 -20.82 -14.15
CA ILE A 190 -8.77 -20.71 -12.69
C ILE A 190 -7.86 -21.67 -11.93
N ASN A 191 -7.69 -22.91 -12.41
CA ASN A 191 -6.79 -23.86 -11.77
C ASN A 191 -5.33 -23.41 -11.84
N LEU A 192 -4.87 -22.92 -13.00
CA LEU A 192 -3.52 -22.40 -13.15
C LEU A 192 -3.28 -21.17 -12.26
N GLU A 193 -4.19 -20.20 -12.24
CA GLU A 193 -4.10 -19.03 -11.37
C GLU A 193 -4.13 -19.42 -9.89
N THR A 194 -4.94 -20.41 -9.51
CA THR A 194 -5.00 -20.91 -8.14
C THR A 194 -3.70 -21.59 -7.72
N GLN A 195 -3.06 -22.35 -8.61
CA GLN A 195 -1.76 -22.96 -8.32
C GLN A 195 -0.66 -21.90 -8.20
N ASN A 196 -0.60 -20.97 -9.16
CA ASN A 196 0.36 -19.86 -9.10
C ASN A 196 0.20 -19.04 -7.81
N PHE A 197 -1.04 -18.73 -7.41
CA PHE A 197 -1.30 -18.01 -6.17
C PHE A 197 -0.88 -18.80 -4.93
N LYS A 198 -1.05 -20.12 -4.92
CA LYS A 198 -0.55 -20.98 -3.82
C LYS A 198 0.97 -20.97 -3.74
N ASP A 199 1.65 -21.06 -4.87
CA ASP A 199 3.10 -21.03 -4.94
C ASP A 199 3.63 -19.66 -4.52
N GLU A 200 3.03 -18.56 -4.99
CA GLU A 200 3.35 -17.20 -4.55
C GLU A 200 3.16 -17.01 -3.04
N ILE A 201 2.06 -17.52 -2.47
CA ILE A 201 1.84 -17.48 -1.01
C ILE A 201 2.91 -18.28 -0.28
N LYS A 202 3.28 -19.46 -0.79
CA LYS A 202 4.28 -20.32 -0.17
C LYS A 202 5.65 -19.63 -0.16
N ASP A 203 6.06 -19.10 -1.31
CA ASP A 203 7.31 -18.36 -1.47
C ASP A 203 7.33 -17.10 -0.62
N TRP A 204 6.23 -16.33 -0.60
CA TRP A 204 6.09 -15.17 0.26
C TRP A 204 6.22 -15.56 1.74
N THR A 205 5.53 -16.62 2.18
CA THR A 205 5.56 -17.10 3.56
C THR A 205 6.96 -17.55 3.97
N GLU A 206 7.66 -18.28 3.11
CA GLU A 206 9.01 -18.74 3.35
C GLU A 206 10.00 -17.56 3.42
N ASN A 207 9.88 -16.59 2.51
CA ASN A 207 10.67 -15.37 2.54
C ASN A 207 10.41 -14.53 3.80
N GLN A 208 9.15 -14.36 4.23
CA GLN A 208 8.83 -13.66 5.46
C GLN A 208 9.38 -14.38 6.69
N LYS A 209 9.28 -15.71 6.74
CA LYS A 209 9.84 -16.51 7.83
C LYS A 209 11.35 -16.34 7.93
N ASN A 210 12.06 -16.47 6.81
CA ASN A 210 13.52 -16.30 6.79
C ASN A 210 13.92 -14.88 7.20
N SER A 211 13.21 -13.86 6.71
CA SER A 211 13.43 -12.46 7.07
C SER A 211 13.23 -12.21 8.58
N LEU A 212 12.18 -12.79 9.16
CA LEU A 212 11.91 -12.70 10.60
C LEU A 212 12.95 -13.45 11.43
N ASP A 213 13.34 -14.66 11.03
CA ASP A 213 14.37 -15.45 11.71
C ASP A 213 15.72 -14.72 11.70
N ASP A 214 16.12 -14.14 10.56
CA ASP A 214 17.32 -13.31 10.45
C ASP A 214 17.22 -12.05 11.33
N PHE A 215 16.08 -11.37 11.32
CA PHE A 215 15.85 -10.21 12.18
C PHE A 215 15.96 -10.56 13.67
N PHE A 216 15.33 -11.67 14.10
CA PHE A 216 15.41 -12.13 15.48
C PHE A 216 16.84 -12.54 15.86
N LYS A 217 17.57 -13.19 14.95
CA LYS A 217 18.97 -13.54 15.18
C LYS A 217 19.83 -12.29 15.37
N VAL A 218 19.75 -11.33 14.46
CA VAL A 218 20.50 -10.06 14.56
C VAL A 218 20.14 -9.31 15.84
N LYS A 219 18.85 -9.19 16.16
CA LYS A 219 18.41 -8.48 17.36
C LYS A 219 18.81 -9.18 18.66
N LYS A 220 18.81 -10.51 18.68
CA LYS A 220 19.30 -11.30 19.81
C LYS A 220 20.79 -11.04 20.04
N GLU A 221 21.60 -11.12 18.98
CA GLU A 221 23.04 -10.84 19.06
C GLU A 221 23.33 -9.40 19.51
N GLU A 222 22.58 -8.41 19.02
CA GLU A 222 22.67 -7.02 19.48
C GLU A 222 22.31 -6.87 20.97
N MET A 223 21.26 -7.56 21.42
CA MET A 223 20.80 -7.51 22.81
C MET A 223 21.80 -8.17 23.76
N GLU A 224 22.39 -9.30 23.38
CA GLU A 224 23.46 -9.98 24.14
C GLU A 224 24.70 -9.06 24.25
N LYS A 225 25.12 -8.42 23.15
CA LYS A 225 26.23 -7.45 23.18
C LYS A 225 25.92 -6.25 24.09
N LEU A 226 24.70 -5.73 24.04
CA LEU A 226 24.27 -4.62 24.87
C LEU A 226 24.21 -5.02 26.36
N GLU A 227 23.74 -6.23 26.66
CA GLU A 227 23.72 -6.76 28.02
C GLU A 227 25.14 -6.86 28.59
N VAL A 228 26.08 -7.42 27.83
CA VAL A 228 27.49 -7.51 28.23
C VAL A 228 28.08 -6.11 28.46
N LEU A 229 27.86 -5.17 27.54
CA LEU A 229 28.32 -3.78 27.68
C LEU A 229 27.76 -3.12 28.94
N TYR A 230 26.47 -3.34 29.23
CA TYR A 230 25.81 -2.75 30.40
C TYR A 230 26.29 -3.38 31.71
N ARG A 231 26.49 -4.69 31.74
CA ARG A 231 27.10 -5.40 32.89
C ARG A 231 28.50 -4.89 33.18
N GLU A 232 29.32 -4.69 32.15
CA GLU A 232 30.65 -4.08 32.28
C GLU A 232 30.55 -2.65 32.81
N LYS A 233 29.66 -1.82 32.26
CA LYS A 233 29.43 -0.47 32.77
C LYS A 233 29.10 -0.48 34.26
N LEU A 234 28.13 -1.27 34.70
CA LEU A 234 27.74 -1.37 36.11
C LEU A 234 28.90 -1.83 37.01
N ARG A 235 29.76 -2.74 36.51
CA ARG A 235 30.90 -3.23 37.26
C ARG A 235 31.95 -2.14 37.53
N PHE A 236 32.13 -1.20 36.60
CA PHE A 236 33.16 -0.16 36.68
C PHE A 236 32.65 1.20 37.13
N GLU A 237 31.35 1.45 37.09
CA GLU A 237 30.73 2.71 37.51
C GLU A 237 30.98 3.01 38.99
N SER A 238 30.68 2.07 39.90
CA SER A 238 30.91 2.29 41.34
C SER A 238 32.40 2.44 41.69
N PRO A 239 33.33 1.63 41.16
CA PRO A 239 34.77 1.87 41.34
C PRO A 239 35.25 3.21 40.77
N ALA A 240 34.76 3.63 39.61
CA ALA A 240 35.12 4.94 39.04
C ALA A 240 34.66 6.08 39.96
N GLU A 241 33.42 6.02 40.45
CA GLU A 241 32.89 7.01 41.38
C GLU A 241 33.70 7.04 42.69
N TYR A 242 34.10 5.87 43.21
CA TYR A 242 34.99 5.76 44.36
C TYR A 242 36.33 6.48 44.13
N TRP A 243 37.00 6.23 43.00
CA TRP A 243 38.26 6.89 42.66
C TRP A 243 38.11 8.41 42.53
N ASN A 244 37.02 8.87 41.92
CA ASN A 244 36.72 10.29 41.83
C ASN A 244 36.55 10.91 43.22
N ASN A 245 35.76 10.29 44.09
CA ASN A 245 35.54 10.74 45.47
C ASN A 245 36.85 10.78 46.27
N LEU A 246 37.68 9.74 46.13
CA LEU A 246 38.98 9.65 46.78
C LEU A 246 39.94 10.74 46.28
N SER A 247 39.92 11.05 44.97
CA SER A 247 40.73 12.12 44.40
C SER A 247 40.40 13.47 45.02
N VAL A 248 39.10 13.77 45.22
CA VAL A 248 38.60 15.00 45.83
C VAL A 248 38.97 15.05 47.31
N GLU A 249 38.88 13.93 48.04
CA GLU A 249 39.24 13.87 49.45
C GLU A 249 40.73 14.13 49.68
N TYR A 250 41.61 13.47 48.91
CA TYR A 250 43.04 13.69 49.00
C TYR A 250 43.45 15.10 48.56
N GLU A 251 42.78 15.68 47.56
CA GLU A 251 43.03 17.07 47.16
C GLU A 251 42.70 18.03 48.31
N LYS A 252 41.58 17.81 49.02
CA LYS A 252 41.21 18.59 50.22
C LYS A 252 42.23 18.44 51.34
N LYS A 253 42.67 17.22 51.64
CA LYS A 253 43.72 16.97 52.66
C LYS A 253 45.04 17.62 52.26
N GLY A 254 45.45 17.52 50.99
CA GLY A 254 46.64 18.18 50.45
C GLY A 254 46.59 19.70 50.58
N LYS A 255 45.44 20.32 50.27
CA LYS A 255 45.22 21.76 50.50
C LYS A 255 45.30 22.14 51.97
N SER A 256 44.74 21.33 52.87
CA SER A 256 44.82 21.55 54.32
C SER A 256 46.27 21.50 54.82
N TRP A 257 47.03 20.46 54.46
CA TRP A 257 48.45 20.33 54.82
C TRP A 257 49.31 21.43 54.22
N LYS A 258 49.01 21.88 52.99
CA LYS A 258 49.68 23.04 52.38
C LYS A 258 49.48 24.30 53.23
N ASN A 259 48.23 24.60 53.60
CA ASN A 259 47.91 25.77 54.40
C ASN A 259 48.57 25.70 55.78
N PHE A 260 48.55 24.53 56.42
CA PHE A 260 49.24 24.29 57.69
C PHE A 260 50.76 24.48 57.56
N THR A 261 51.38 23.96 56.48
CA THR A 261 52.81 24.12 56.21
C THR A 261 53.17 25.59 56.05
N LEU A 262 52.37 26.37 55.31
CA LEU A 262 52.58 27.81 55.11
C LEU A 262 52.48 28.57 56.43
N LEU A 263 51.46 28.28 57.24
CA LEU A 263 51.28 28.90 58.56
C LEU A 263 52.43 28.54 59.50
N LEU A 264 52.83 27.28 59.55
CA LEU A 264 53.96 26.83 60.38
C LEU A 264 55.28 27.48 59.95
N SER A 265 55.50 27.60 58.64
CA SER A 265 56.69 28.28 58.09
C SER A 265 56.72 29.75 58.47
N PHE A 266 55.57 30.43 58.39
CA PHE A 266 55.43 31.82 58.80
C PHE A 266 55.67 32.01 60.30
N LEU A 267 55.06 31.18 61.15
CA LEU A 267 55.30 31.19 62.60
C LEU A 267 56.76 30.90 62.96
N PHE A 268 57.40 29.99 62.23
CA PHE A 268 58.80 29.65 62.44
C PHE A 268 59.73 30.82 62.11
N ILE A 269 59.45 31.58 61.04
CA ILE A 269 60.18 32.82 60.70
C ILE A 269 60.02 33.86 61.81
N ILE A 270 58.80 34.06 62.33
CA ILE A 270 58.54 34.99 63.45
C ILE A 270 59.31 34.55 64.70
N LEU A 271 59.27 33.26 65.04
CA LEU A 271 60.00 32.69 66.17
C LEU A 271 61.51 32.94 66.06
N LEU A 272 62.10 32.62 64.90
CA LEU A 272 63.53 32.83 64.65
C LEU A 272 63.92 34.31 64.72
N SER A 273 63.10 35.19 64.15
CA SER A 273 63.30 36.64 64.23
C SER A 273 63.25 37.14 65.67
N GLY A 274 62.26 36.68 66.46
CA GLY A 274 62.13 37.03 67.87
C GLY A 274 63.30 36.54 68.74
N ILE A 275 63.81 35.33 68.47
CA ILE A 275 65.01 34.81 69.14
C ILE A 275 66.23 35.67 68.78
N LEU A 276 66.42 35.96 67.48
CA LEU A 276 67.57 36.72 66.99
C LEU A 276 67.62 38.15 67.55
N LEU A 277 66.46 38.81 67.68
CA LEU A 277 66.37 40.17 68.26
C LEU A 277 66.67 40.21 69.77
N ARG A 278 66.48 39.09 70.48
CA ARG A 278 66.73 38.99 71.93
C ARG A 278 68.11 38.38 72.26
N MET A 279 68.85 37.94 71.25
CA MET A 279 70.20 37.40 71.45
C MET A 279 71.16 38.51 71.89
N PRO A 280 72.01 38.28 72.92
CA PRO A 280 73.05 39.23 73.30
C PRO A 280 74.01 39.46 72.13
N LYS A 281 74.40 40.73 71.90
CA LYS A 281 75.32 41.08 70.81
C LYS A 281 76.70 40.41 70.96
N ASP A 282 77.08 40.10 72.19
CA ASP A 282 78.35 39.48 72.55
C ASP A 282 78.44 38.01 72.13
N VAL A 283 77.31 37.35 71.81
CA VAL A 283 77.29 35.98 71.27
C VAL A 283 77.94 35.90 69.88
N PHE A 284 77.97 37.01 69.14
CA PHE A 284 78.63 37.12 67.84
C PHE A 284 80.03 37.76 67.90
N SER A 285 80.53 38.05 69.12
CA SER A 285 81.88 38.58 69.32
C SER A 285 82.94 37.46 69.23
N ASN A 286 84.20 37.82 68.96
CA ASN A 286 85.26 36.89 68.54
C ASN A 286 85.74 35.89 69.63
N ASP A 287 85.18 35.92 70.85
CA ASP A 287 85.46 34.94 71.91
C ASP A 287 84.53 33.71 71.77
N ILE A 288 84.83 32.90 70.77
CA ILE A 288 84.04 31.73 70.33
C ILE A 288 84.00 30.60 71.41
N PHE A 289 84.84 30.69 72.45
CA PHE A 289 85.06 29.60 73.43
C PHE A 289 84.44 29.83 74.82
N ASP A 290 83.60 30.85 75.02
CA ASP A 290 82.80 30.92 76.25
C ASP A 290 81.70 29.82 76.25
N PHE A 291 81.64 29.05 77.33
CA PHE A 291 80.70 27.95 77.53
C PHE A 291 79.23 28.41 77.36
N ASN A 292 78.93 29.65 77.78
CA ASN A 292 77.59 30.21 77.64
C ASN A 292 77.23 30.51 76.17
N ASN A 293 78.16 31.07 75.39
CA ASN A 293 77.97 31.36 73.97
C ASN A 293 77.81 30.08 73.14
N LEU A 294 78.58 29.03 73.46
CA LEU A 294 78.46 27.72 72.83
C LEU A 294 77.09 27.08 73.10
N LYS A 295 76.61 27.12 74.34
CA LYS A 295 75.30 26.58 74.71
C LYS A 295 74.17 27.26 73.94
N ILE A 296 74.22 28.59 73.82
CA ILE A 296 73.21 29.37 73.09
C ILE A 296 73.23 29.02 71.59
N THR A 297 74.43 28.95 70.98
CA THR A 297 74.60 28.67 69.56
C THR A 297 74.14 27.25 69.19
N ILE A 298 74.52 26.24 69.97
CA ILE A 298 74.10 24.84 69.76
C ILE A 298 72.59 24.71 69.94
N SER A 299 72.01 25.34 70.97
CA SER A 299 70.55 25.33 71.19
C SER A 299 69.80 25.97 70.02
N PHE A 300 70.31 27.08 69.49
CA PHE A 300 69.73 27.75 68.31
C PHE A 300 69.81 26.86 67.07
N ALA A 301 70.97 26.27 66.78
CA ALA A 301 71.15 25.34 65.67
C ALA A 301 70.22 24.11 65.78
N PHE A 302 70.00 23.61 66.99
CA PHE A 302 69.04 22.53 67.26
C PHE A 302 67.60 22.94 66.92
N VAL A 303 67.14 24.11 67.40
CA VAL A 303 65.79 24.63 67.09
C VAL A 303 65.61 24.85 65.59
N VAL A 304 66.63 25.41 64.91
CA VAL A 304 66.62 25.58 63.45
C VAL A 304 66.47 24.22 62.74
N SER A 305 67.27 23.24 63.14
CA SER A 305 67.26 21.90 62.55
C SER A 305 65.93 21.18 62.72
N VAL A 306 65.34 21.24 63.92
CA VAL A 306 64.02 20.65 64.22
C VAL A 306 62.92 21.33 63.39
N GLY A 307 62.94 22.66 63.29
CA GLY A 307 61.95 23.39 62.49
C GLY A 307 62.02 23.08 61.00
N ILE A 308 63.23 23.04 60.42
CA ILE A 308 63.43 22.64 59.02
C ILE A 308 62.96 21.20 58.80
N PHE A 309 63.24 20.29 59.75
CA PHE A 309 62.76 18.91 59.69
C PHE A 309 61.23 18.83 59.69
N LEU A 310 60.55 19.57 60.58
CA LEU A 310 59.09 19.60 60.65
C LEU A 310 58.47 20.18 59.36
N ILE A 311 58.99 21.30 58.86
CA ILE A 311 58.51 21.88 57.59
C ILE A 311 58.68 20.86 56.45
N ARG A 312 59.84 20.20 56.36
CA ARG A 312 60.10 19.15 55.36
C ARG A 312 59.12 17.98 55.48
N LEU A 313 58.76 17.58 56.70
CA LEU A 313 57.77 16.53 56.95
C LEU A 313 56.39 16.94 56.41
N PHE A 314 55.91 18.14 56.72
CA PHE A 314 54.61 18.62 56.24
C PHE A 314 54.56 18.89 54.73
N VAL A 315 55.67 19.33 54.14
CA VAL A 315 55.83 19.39 52.68
C VAL A 315 55.69 18.00 52.06
N LYS A 316 56.34 16.97 52.64
CA LYS A 316 56.20 15.57 52.18
C LYS A 316 54.75 15.07 52.32
N LEU A 317 54.07 15.38 53.42
CA LEU A 317 52.65 15.03 53.61
C LEU A 317 51.75 15.72 52.56
N THR A 318 52.01 16.99 52.27
CA THR A 318 51.28 17.77 51.25
C THR A 318 51.45 17.13 49.87
N LEU A 319 52.70 16.89 49.46
CA LEU A 319 53.02 16.27 48.17
C LEU A 319 52.44 14.86 48.07
N SER A 320 52.52 14.06 49.15
CA SER A 320 51.91 12.73 49.18
C SER A 320 50.41 12.78 48.91
N ASN A 321 49.66 13.68 49.55
CA ASN A 321 48.21 13.79 49.31
C ASN A 321 47.90 14.25 47.88
N TYR A 322 48.67 15.17 47.30
CA TYR A 322 48.48 15.54 45.90
C TYR A 322 48.80 14.39 44.93
N HIS A 323 49.86 13.61 45.17
CA HIS A 323 50.15 12.42 44.37
C HIS A 323 49.02 11.41 44.43
N LEU A 324 48.48 11.11 45.61
CA LEU A 324 47.34 10.19 45.75
C LEU A 324 46.07 10.73 45.08
N SER A 325 45.86 12.05 45.10
CA SER A 325 44.76 12.69 44.38
C SER A 325 44.90 12.52 42.87
N THR A 326 46.09 12.78 42.32
CA THR A 326 46.37 12.61 40.89
C THR A 326 46.24 11.16 40.44
N ASP A 327 46.82 10.21 41.19
CA ASP A 327 46.71 8.77 40.90
C ASP A 327 45.24 8.30 40.89
N ALA A 328 44.45 8.72 41.89
CA ALA A 328 43.01 8.42 41.92
C ALA A 328 42.27 9.03 40.70
N LYS A 329 42.63 10.25 40.30
CA LYS A 329 42.04 10.91 39.12
C LYS A 329 42.43 10.23 37.80
N GLU A 330 43.67 9.79 37.67
CA GLU A 330 44.15 9.03 36.50
C GLU A 330 43.39 7.70 36.38
N ARG A 331 43.18 6.97 37.48
CA ARG A 331 42.39 5.73 37.50
C ARG A 331 40.92 5.94 37.13
N TYR A 332 40.33 7.05 37.57
CA TYR A 332 38.98 7.45 37.14
C TYR A 332 38.92 7.67 35.62
N GLN A 333 39.85 8.43 35.06
CA GLN A 333 39.92 8.67 33.62
C GLN A 333 40.18 7.38 32.84
N LEU A 334 41.11 6.54 33.30
CA LEU A 334 41.43 5.26 32.69
C LEU A 334 40.21 4.32 32.66
N THR A 335 39.40 4.34 33.71
CA THR A 335 38.15 3.56 33.75
C THR A 335 37.16 4.02 32.67
N HIS A 336 37.05 5.33 32.43
CA HIS A 336 36.21 5.85 31.34
C HIS A 336 36.75 5.52 29.95
N VAL A 337 38.08 5.60 29.75
CA VAL A 337 38.73 5.19 28.50
C VAL A 337 38.51 3.70 28.24
N TYR A 338 38.62 2.86 29.27
CA TYR A 338 38.32 1.44 29.18
C TYR A 338 36.88 1.18 28.75
N LEU A 339 35.90 1.85 29.37
CA LEU A 339 34.50 1.72 29.00
C LEU A 339 34.21 2.19 27.57
N SER A 340 34.89 3.23 27.07
CA SER A 340 34.76 3.62 25.66
C SER A 340 35.37 2.57 24.72
N LEU A 341 36.51 1.98 25.07
CA LEU A 341 37.15 0.94 24.26
C LEU A 341 36.31 -0.35 24.22
N ILE A 342 35.65 -0.75 25.32
CA ILE A 342 34.69 -1.86 25.28
C ILE A 342 33.52 -1.53 24.35
N LYS A 343 32.97 -0.31 24.43
CA LYS A 343 31.85 0.12 23.58
C LYS A 343 32.21 0.04 22.09
N GLU A 344 33.43 0.39 21.72
CA GLU A 344 33.94 0.31 20.35
C GLU A 344 34.49 -1.08 19.97
N ASN A 345 34.41 -2.06 20.89
CA ASN A 345 34.98 -3.40 20.75
C ASN A 345 36.47 -3.39 20.35
N ALA A 346 37.21 -2.40 20.85
CA ALA A 346 38.58 -2.07 20.47
C ALA A 346 39.62 -2.55 21.50
N ILE A 347 39.29 -3.57 22.31
CA ILE A 347 40.17 -4.08 23.36
C ILE A 347 40.22 -5.60 23.38
N THR A 348 41.43 -6.16 23.45
CA THR A 348 41.68 -7.60 23.56
C THR A 348 41.63 -8.08 25.02
N ASP A 349 41.49 -9.39 25.25
CA ASP A 349 41.47 -9.98 26.59
C ASP A 349 42.74 -9.68 27.41
N ASN A 350 43.90 -9.63 26.75
CA ASN A 350 45.17 -9.31 27.40
C ASN A 350 45.22 -7.84 27.83
N GLU A 351 44.79 -6.93 26.96
CA GLU A 351 44.70 -5.49 27.28
C GLU A 351 43.67 -5.23 28.37
N ARG A 352 42.55 -5.96 28.37
CA ARG A 352 41.54 -5.91 29.42
C ARG A 352 42.14 -6.27 30.79
N ALA A 353 42.90 -7.36 30.87
CA ALA A 353 43.54 -7.77 32.13
C ALA A 353 44.52 -6.71 32.65
N LEU A 354 45.32 -6.12 31.75
CA LEU A 354 46.27 -5.05 32.08
C LEU A 354 45.56 -3.80 32.61
N VAL A 355 44.47 -3.38 31.95
CA VAL A 355 43.70 -2.21 32.38
C VAL A 355 43.05 -2.45 33.73
N ILE A 356 42.45 -3.63 33.96
CA ILE A 356 41.88 -4.00 35.26
C ILE A 356 42.95 -3.96 36.35
N GLN A 357 44.12 -4.56 36.10
CA GLN A 357 45.22 -4.55 37.05
C GLN A 357 45.68 -3.12 37.38
N SER A 358 45.77 -2.24 36.38
CA SER A 358 46.16 -0.85 36.59
C SER A 358 45.15 -0.06 37.44
N ILE A 359 43.84 -0.21 37.18
CA ILE A 359 42.76 0.46 37.92
C ILE A 359 42.72 0.02 39.39
N PHE A 360 42.93 -1.27 39.66
CA PHE A 360 42.80 -1.85 41.00
C PHE A 360 44.13 -2.05 41.75
N SER A 361 45.27 -1.72 41.16
CA SER A 361 46.59 -1.80 41.82
C SER A 361 46.64 -0.93 43.09
N ARG A 362 47.56 -1.18 44.03
CA ARG A 362 47.70 -0.30 45.21
C ARG A 362 48.42 0.99 44.83
N SER A 363 47.97 2.15 45.32
CA SER A 363 48.67 3.42 45.14
C SER A 363 49.98 3.44 45.93
N GLU A 364 51.10 3.75 45.26
CA GLU A 364 52.38 3.94 45.94
C GLU A 364 52.40 5.30 46.63
N THR A 365 52.59 5.30 47.94
CA THR A 365 52.78 6.55 48.69
C THR A 365 54.28 6.76 48.87
N GLY A 366 54.79 7.96 48.57
CA GLY A 366 56.22 8.29 48.76
C GLY A 366 56.71 8.23 50.23
N LEU A 367 55.83 7.90 51.17
CA LEU A 367 56.08 7.74 52.60
C LEU A 367 56.36 6.27 53.00
N ILE A 368 55.90 5.30 52.20
CA ILE A 368 56.10 3.87 52.43
C ILE A 368 56.85 3.32 51.21
N LYS A 369 58.19 3.32 51.27
CA LYS A 369 59.04 2.67 50.27
C LYS A 369 59.50 1.32 50.83
N GLY A 370 59.15 0.21 50.19
CA GLY A 370 59.79 -1.08 50.46
C GLY A 370 58.91 -2.32 50.42
N ASP A 371 57.59 -2.23 50.63
CA ASP A 371 56.70 -3.41 50.61
C ASP A 371 55.96 -3.51 49.28
N SER A 372 56.70 -3.83 48.23
CA SER A 372 56.16 -4.07 46.89
C SER A 372 56.03 -5.57 46.60
N THR A 373 55.09 -6.31 47.23
CA THR A 373 54.46 -7.54 46.64
C THR A 373 53.30 -8.10 47.50
N PRO A 374 52.29 -8.79 46.91
CA PRO A 374 51.99 -8.93 45.48
C PRO A 374 50.81 -8.04 45.04
N ALA A 375 50.87 -7.65 43.77
CA ALA A 375 49.69 -7.31 42.99
C ALA A 375 48.60 -8.40 43.15
N PHE A 376 47.33 -8.07 42.85
CA PHE A 376 46.23 -9.03 42.84
C PHE A 376 46.72 -10.43 42.39
N PRO A 377 46.50 -11.50 43.18
CA PRO A 377 46.95 -12.83 42.78
C PRO A 377 46.44 -13.12 41.38
N GLU A 378 47.30 -13.62 40.48
CA GLU A 378 46.90 -13.98 39.12
C GLU A 378 45.67 -14.90 39.11
N SER A 379 45.47 -15.69 40.17
CA SER A 379 44.30 -16.56 40.37
C SER A 379 42.97 -15.80 40.57
N VAL A 380 42.98 -14.60 41.16
CA VAL A 380 41.79 -13.77 41.34
C VAL A 380 41.45 -13.04 40.04
N VAL A 381 42.47 -12.52 39.36
CA VAL A 381 42.29 -11.91 38.03
C VAL A 381 41.82 -12.96 37.02
N SER A 382 42.40 -14.16 37.03
CA SER A 382 41.94 -15.26 36.16
C SER A 382 40.55 -15.78 36.54
N GLY A 383 40.17 -15.73 37.82
CA GLY A 383 38.81 -16.03 38.29
C GLY A 383 37.76 -15.02 37.83
N ILE A 384 38.12 -13.74 37.75
CA ILE A 384 37.26 -12.70 37.17
C ILE A 384 37.16 -12.89 35.65
N ILE A 385 38.28 -13.23 34.98
CA ILE A 385 38.32 -13.49 33.52
C ILE A 385 37.55 -14.76 33.13
N SER A 386 37.60 -15.83 33.92
CA SER A 386 36.90 -17.08 33.62
C SER A 386 35.37 -16.92 33.72
N ASN A 387 34.90 -16.07 34.63
CA ASN A 387 33.49 -15.67 34.73
C ASN A 387 33.03 -14.69 33.63
N LEU A 388 33.95 -14.17 32.81
CA LEU A 388 33.63 -13.37 31.62
C LEU A 388 33.48 -14.21 30.34
N LYS A 389 33.91 -15.48 30.36
CA LYS A 389 33.79 -16.41 29.22
C LYS A 389 32.53 -17.30 29.27
N LYS A 390 31.75 -17.22 30.35
CA LYS A 390 30.39 -17.78 30.46
C LYS A 390 29.39 -16.66 30.22
#